data_AF-A0A2A5C4M3-F1
#
_entry.id   AF-A0A2A5C4M3-F1
#
_cell.length_a   1.000
_cell.length_b   1.000
_cell.length_c   1.000
_cell.angle_alpha   90.00
_cell.angle_beta   90.00
_cell.angle_gamma   90.00
#
_symmetry.space_group_name_H-M   'P 1'
#
loop_
_entity.id
_entity.type
_entity.pdbx_description
1 polymer ?
#
loop_
_entity_poly.entity_id
_entity_poly.type
_entity_poly.pdbx_seq_one_letter_code
_entity_poly.pdbx_strand_id
1 'polypeptide(L)' 'MNNVVYITREGDSANSAAVPLRSDRYFKLSDNWYFITRERATLGPYDSKDLAQLAVADYIQFVNQASPAMIKLLATH' A
#
# COMPACT_ATOMS: atom_id res chain seq x y z
N MET A 1 6.09 22.69 -0.30
CA MET A 1 4.77 22.08 -0.59
C MET A 1 4.98 20.60 -0.85
N ASN A 2 4.27 19.71 -0.14
CA ASN A 2 4.34 18.27 -0.40
C ASN A 2 3.37 17.93 -1.53
N ASN A 3 3.90 17.67 -2.74
CA ASN A 3 3.08 17.24 -3.88
C ASN A 3 2.63 15.80 -3.64
N VAL A 4 1.43 15.63 -3.08
CA VAL A 4 0.77 14.33 -2.97
C VAL A 4 0.23 13.96 -4.35
N VAL A 5 0.93 13.07 -5.05
CA VAL A 5 0.47 12.52 -6.33
C VAL A 5 -0.52 11.39 -6.02
N TYR A 6 -1.79 11.60 -6.38
CA TYR A 6 -2.81 10.57 -6.27
C TYR A 6 -2.67 9.60 -7.45
N ILE A 7 -2.24 8.37 -7.17
CA ILE A 7 -2.16 7.30 -8.17
C ILE A 7 -3.52 6.59 -8.21
N THR A 8 -4.26 6.75 -9.32
CA THR A 8 -5.46 5.96 -9.65
C THR A 8 -5.07 4.53 -10.01
N ARG A 9 -5.93 3.54 -9.71
CA ARG A 9 -5.67 2.15 -10.10
C ARG A 9 -5.79 2.00 -11.61
N GLU A 10 -5.03 1.06 -12.19
CA GLU A 10 -5.05 0.67 -13.61
C GLU A 10 -6.47 0.33 -14.13
N GLY A 11 -7.40 -0.05 -13.25
CA GLY A 11 -8.79 -0.38 -13.61
C GLY A 11 -9.80 0.78 -13.47
N ASP A 12 -9.40 1.93 -12.94
CA ASP A 12 -10.28 3.10 -12.81
C ASP A 12 -10.22 3.91 -14.12
N SER A 13 -11.14 3.64 -15.05
CA SER A 13 -11.27 4.42 -16.28
C SER A 13 -11.66 5.87 -15.97
N ALA A 14 -10.99 6.82 -16.63
CA ALA A 14 -11.07 8.28 -16.43
C ALA A 14 -12.48 8.91 -16.51
N ASN A 15 -13.50 8.15 -16.91
CA ASN A 15 -14.88 8.61 -17.04
C ASN A 15 -15.79 8.02 -15.94
N SER A 16 -15.49 8.33 -14.68
CA SER A 16 -16.24 7.80 -13.55
C SER A 16 -16.49 8.89 -12.51
N ALA A 17 -17.41 9.81 -12.80
CA ALA A 17 -17.88 10.83 -11.85
C ALA A 17 -18.47 10.27 -10.54
N ALA A 18 -18.55 8.94 -10.40
CA ALA A 18 -19.12 8.23 -9.25
C ALA A 18 -18.17 7.21 -8.59
N VAL A 19 -16.92 7.04 -9.05
CA VAL A 19 -15.97 6.14 -8.37
C VAL A 19 -15.29 6.93 -7.26
N PRO A 20 -15.44 6.53 -5.97
CA PRO A 20 -14.72 7.17 -4.88
C PRO A 20 -13.23 7.14 -5.20
N LEU A 21 -12.51 8.24 -4.98
CA LEU A 21 -11.06 8.24 -5.14
C LEU A 21 -10.46 7.13 -4.28
N ARG A 22 -10.05 6.03 -4.92
CA ARG A 22 -9.38 4.93 -4.23
C ARG A 22 -7.90 5.04 -4.58
N SER A 23 -7.08 5.44 -3.62
CA SER A 23 -5.64 5.40 -3.80
C SER A 23 -5.17 3.96 -4.06
N ASP A 24 -4.19 3.82 -4.95
CA ASP A 24 -3.38 2.61 -5.02
C ASP A 24 -2.77 2.34 -3.63
N ARG A 25 -2.52 1.07 -3.30
CA ARG A 25 -1.88 0.72 -2.02
C ARG A 25 -0.42 1.18 -1.99
N TYR A 26 0.17 1.43 -3.16
CA TYR A 26 1.53 1.90 -3.33
C TYR A 26 1.55 3.42 -3.45
N PHE A 27 2.49 4.06 -2.76
CA PHE A 27 2.68 5.51 -2.85
C PHE A 27 4.16 5.86 -2.71
N LYS A 28 4.53 7.02 -3.26
CA LYS A 28 5.91 7.54 -3.22
C LYS A 28 5.98 8.70 -2.23
N LEU A 29 6.96 8.67 -1.33
CA LEU A 29 7.35 9.83 -0.51
C LEU A 29 8.82 10.13 -0.81
N SER A 30 9.08 11.35 -1.28
CA SER A 30 10.41 11.74 -1.80
C SER A 30 10.88 10.79 -2.91
N ASP A 31 11.96 10.05 -2.67
CA ASP A 31 12.55 9.11 -3.63
C ASP A 31 12.26 7.65 -3.33
N ASN A 32 11.50 7.39 -2.26
CA ASN A 32 11.23 6.04 -1.79
C ASN A 32 9.77 5.66 -2.03
N TRP A 33 9.58 4.36 -2.26
CA TRP A 33 8.29 3.71 -2.42
C TRP A 33 7.86 3.04 -1.13
N TYR A 34 6.56 3.06 -0.90
CA TYR A 34 5.90 2.48 0.26
C TYR A 34 4.63 1.77 -0.18
N PHE A 35 4.11 0.90 0.68
CA PHE A 35 2.73 0.45 0.58
C PHE A 35 1.99 0.49 1.91
N ILE A 36 0.67 0.64 1.86
CA ILE A 36 -0.21 0.57 3.02
C ILE A 36 -0.96 -0.77 3.05
N THR A 37 -1.02 -1.40 4.23
CA THR A 37 -1.72 -2.66 4.47
C THR A 37 -3.18 -2.42 4.84
N ARG A 38 -3.99 -3.49 4.92
CA ARG A 38 -5.40 -3.39 5.36
C ARG A 38 -5.50 -3.07 6.85
N GLU A 39 -4.47 -3.44 7.59
CA GLU A 39 -4.21 -3.21 9.00
C GLU A 39 -3.68 -1.79 9.24
N ARG A 40 -3.62 -0.95 8.19
CA ARG A 40 -3.16 0.45 8.20
C ARG A 40 -1.67 0.62 8.52
N ALA A 41 -0.89 -0.45 8.48
CA ALA A 41 0.55 -0.37 8.56
C ALA A 41 1.11 0.21 7.25
N THR A 42 2.10 1.09 7.35
CA THR A 42 2.88 1.57 6.21
C THR A 42 4.22 0.87 6.19
N LEU A 43 4.57 0.23 5.07
CA LEU A 43 5.82 -0.50 4.90
C LEU A 43 6.67 0.13 3.79
N GLY A 44 7.98 0.15 4.04
CA GLY A 44 9.01 0.79 3.23
C GLY A 44 10.08 1.40 4.15
N PRO A 45 11.03 2.19 3.62
CA PRO A 45 11.18 2.58 2.21
C PRO A 45 11.66 1.43 1.30
N TYR A 46 11.26 1.49 0.03
CA TYR A 46 11.79 0.67 -1.06
C TYR A 46 12.32 1.57 -2.18
N ASP A 47 13.37 1.15 -2.87
CA ASP A 47 14.01 1.96 -3.93
C ASP A 47 13.15 2.07 -5.20
N SER A 48 12.22 1.13 -5.42
CA SER A 48 11.35 1.11 -6.60
C SER A 48 9.94 0.60 -6.28
N LYS A 49 8.98 0.93 -7.16
CA LYS A 49 7.60 0.42 -7.07
C LYS A 49 7.58 -1.11 -7.17
N ASP A 50 8.43 -1.69 -8.02
CA ASP A 50 8.53 -3.14 -8.22
C ASP A 50 9.01 -3.85 -6.95
N LEU A 51 9.98 -3.28 -6.23
CA LEU A 51 10.42 -3.83 -4.93
C LEU A 51 9.30 -3.75 -3.89
N ALA A 52 8.53 -2.65 -3.86
CA ALA A 52 7.36 -2.55 -3.00
C ALA A 52 6.28 -3.59 -3.35
N GLN A 53 6.09 -3.91 -4.64
CA GLN A 53 5.17 -4.96 -5.09
C GLN A 53 5.63 -6.36 -4.69
N LEU A 54 6.93 -6.66 -4.81
CA LEU A 54 7.51 -7.92 -4.32
C LEU A 54 7.32 -8.05 -2.81
N ALA A 55 7.61 -7.00 -2.04
CA ALA A 55 7.42 -7.00 -0.59
C ALA A 55 5.95 -7.17 -0.16
N VAL A 56 4.98 -6.76 -0.98
CA VAL A 56 3.56 -7.07 -0.73
C VAL A 56 3.29 -8.56 -0.81
N ALA A 57 3.90 -9.29 -1.74
CA ALA A 57 3.73 -10.74 -1.85
C ALA A 57 4.28 -11.45 -0.59
N ASP A 58 5.47 -11.05 -0.15
CA ASP A 58 6.08 -11.56 1.08
C ASP A 58 5.23 -11.24 2.32
N TYR A 59 4.71 -10.01 2.41
CA TYR A 59 3.83 -9.60 3.49
C TYR A 59 2.54 -10.45 3.54
N ILE A 60 1.91 -10.70 2.39
CA ILE A 60 0.72 -11.55 2.31
C ILE A 60 1.04 -12.97 2.79
N GLN A 61 2.18 -13.54 2.37
CA GLN A 61 2.61 -14.86 2.83
C GLN A 61 2.81 -14.89 4.35
N PHE A 62 3.47 -13.88 4.91
CA PHE A 62 3.65 -13.74 6.35
C PHE A 62 2.31 -13.66 7.08
N VAL A 63 1.39 -12.79 6.65
CA VAL A 63 0.08 -12.61 7.26
C VAL A 63 -0.74 -13.90 7.22
N ASN A 64 -0.68 -14.65 6.12
CA ASN A 64 -1.39 -15.93 5.99
C ASN A 64 -0.87 -17.02 6.95
N GLN A 65 0.38 -16.90 7.43
CA GLN A 65 1.00 -17.84 8.34
C GLN A 65 1.04 -17.33 9.80
N ALA A 66 0.79 -16.06 10.01
CA ALA A 66 0.87 -15.42 11.31
C ALA A 66 -0.30 -15.81 12.23
N SER A 67 -0.03 -15.88 13.53
CA SER A 67 -1.08 -16.12 14.52
C SER A 67 -2.02 -14.92 14.63
N PRO A 68 -3.28 -15.10 15.07
CA PRO A 68 -4.21 -13.99 15.27
C PRO A 68 -3.68 -12.91 16.22
N ALA A 69 -2.89 -13.29 17.23
CA ALA A 69 -2.24 -12.36 18.14
C ALA A 69 -1.21 -11.47 17.42
N MET A 70 -0.42 -12.06 16.51
CA MET A 70 0.55 -11.32 15.70
C MET A 70 -0.16 -10.34 14.74
N ILE A 71 -1.22 -10.77 14.07
CA ILE A 71 -2.01 -9.89 13.19
C ILE A 71 -2.57 -8.69 13.96
N LYS A 72 -3.05 -8.91 15.18
CA LYS A 72 -3.56 -7.82 16.03
C LYS A 72 -2.49 -6.77 16.35
N LEU A 73 -1.25 -7.19 16.56
CA LEU A 73 -0.13 -6.26 16.80
C LEU A 73 0.12 -5.36 15.58
N LEU A 74 -0.04 -5.88 14.36
CA LEU A 74 0.15 -5.08 13.13
C LEU A 74 -0.93 -4.01 12.92
N ALA A 75 -2.12 -4.20 13.50
CA ALA A 75 -3.27 -3.31 13.36
C ALA A 75 -3.36 -2.22 14.44
N THR A 76 -2.44 -2.22 15.41
CA THR A 76 -2.51 -1.32 16.58
C THR A 76 -1.66 -0.08 16.36
N HIS A 77 -2.16 0.89 15.59
CA HIS A 77 -1.66 2.27 15.53
C HIS A 77 -2.79 3.25 15.25
#